data_AF-A0A0J0YCZ3-F1
#
_entry.id   AF-A0A0J0YCZ3-F1
#
_cell.length_a   1.000
_cell.length_b   1.000
_cell.length_c   1.000
_cell.angle_alpha   90.00
_cell.angle_beta   90.00
_cell.angle_gamma   90.00
#
_symmetry.space_group_name_H-M   'P 1'
#
loop_
_entity.id
_entity.type
_entity.pdbx_description
1 polymer ?
#
loop_
_entity_poly.entity_id
_entity_poly.type
_entity_poly.pdbx_seq_one_letter_code
_entity_poly.pdbx_strand_id
1 'polypeptide(L)'
;MWFVNAIGTLQKSSGSAHRNSCFFENLHFSEQNTVEKIYFYYSEIITKQYPTKMESNLKYIEDNYIELENLAILTHFETAEIEKFILEKLIPSYSYLIHSEIKISSSLNDSHSISTVKKYFSKNVVSLLNDLKTTQNNSEEVKQKFRENFIQRLLNHSTKEFAYQNLFDENNRVNEERLDMAFEEEWQHYNNGIYGICTLNASENDIIDKEIIVKKLIKFNQEKENLKLTDSEKEELKNLNAEFNKSTNLFAPYQRATSSRGKYLDKILQENDLSDLVKKY
;
A
#
# COMPACT_ATOMS: atom_id res chain seq x y z
N MET A 1 8.69 14.99 0.28
CA MET A 1 10.04 14.63 0.82
C MET A 1 10.03 13.94 2.20
N TRP A 2 9.80 12.61 2.34
CA TRP A 2 10.21 11.82 3.55
C TRP A 2 10.23 10.30 3.28
N PHE A 3 11.42 9.67 3.28
CA PHE A 3 11.66 8.28 3.69
C PHE A 3 13.14 8.12 4.07
N VAL A 4 13.45 7.92 5.36
CA VAL A 4 14.80 7.52 5.83
C VAL A 4 14.67 6.44 6.92
N ASN A 5 15.34 5.32 6.63
CA ASN A 5 16.02 4.31 7.45
C ASN A 5 15.61 4.00 8.90
N ALA A 6 15.49 2.69 9.16
CA ALA A 6 16.07 2.07 10.35
C ALA A 6 16.38 0.58 10.08
N ILE A 7 17.68 0.23 10.03
CA ILE A 7 18.19 -1.15 10.19
C ILE A 7 18.86 -1.19 11.56
N GLY A 8 18.39 -2.08 12.43
CA GLY A 8 18.93 -2.31 13.76
C GLY A 8 19.19 -3.80 13.98
N THR A 9 20.46 -4.13 14.14
CA THR A 9 21.07 -5.44 14.42
C THR A 9 20.70 -5.94 15.83
N LEU A 10 20.44 -7.25 16.00
CA LEU A 10 20.46 -7.89 17.32
C LEU A 10 21.22 -9.22 17.29
N GLN A 11 22.21 -9.29 18.17
CA GLN A 11 23.11 -10.40 18.45
C GLN A 11 22.41 -11.59 19.11
N LYS A 12 22.93 -12.78 18.80
CA LYS A 12 22.69 -14.03 19.54
C LYS A 12 23.41 -13.99 20.89
N SER A 13 22.76 -14.55 21.92
CA SER A 13 23.45 -15.16 23.05
C SER A 13 22.77 -16.47 23.47
N SER A 14 23.61 -17.38 23.94
CA SER A 14 23.48 -18.80 24.22
C SER A 14 22.86 -19.14 25.59
N GLY A 15 22.33 -20.36 25.74
CA GLY A 15 22.12 -20.95 27.07
C GLY A 15 21.45 -22.33 27.04
N SER A 16 22.18 -23.36 27.47
CA SER A 16 21.82 -24.77 27.42
C SER A 16 21.24 -25.32 28.73
N ALA A 17 20.31 -26.27 28.55
CA ALA A 17 20.05 -27.48 29.34
C ALA A 17 19.60 -27.38 30.81
N HIS A 18 18.50 -28.07 31.14
CA HIS A 18 18.49 -29.15 32.13
C HIS A 18 17.29 -30.09 31.96
N ARG A 19 17.57 -31.39 32.19
CA ARG A 19 16.66 -32.53 32.08
C ARG A 19 15.79 -32.62 33.33
N ASN A 20 14.57 -33.16 33.19
CA ASN A 20 13.97 -34.01 34.21
C ASN A 20 13.13 -35.10 33.55
N SER A 21 13.49 -36.33 33.90
CA SER A 21 12.85 -37.58 33.52
C SER A 21 11.63 -37.85 34.40
N CYS A 22 10.53 -38.29 33.80
CA CYS A 22 9.55 -39.13 34.49
C CYS A 22 9.10 -40.27 33.57
N PHE A 23 9.12 -41.45 34.18
CA PHE A 23 8.61 -42.75 33.77
C PHE A 23 7.34 -42.73 32.90
N PHE A 24 7.33 -43.53 31.82
CA PHE A 24 6.18 -44.38 31.48
C PHE A 24 6.69 -45.65 30.77
N GLU A 25 6.22 -46.79 31.29
CA GLU A 25 6.49 -48.13 30.81
C GLU A 25 5.76 -48.44 29.49
N ASN A 26 6.48 -49.13 28.61
CA ASN A 26 6.06 -50.18 27.68
C ASN A 26 4.64 -50.10 27.06
N LEU A 27 4.59 -49.56 25.85
CA LEU A 27 3.63 -49.96 24.82
C LEU A 27 4.38 -50.20 23.50
N HIS A 28 4.53 -51.48 23.14
CA HIS A 28 5.03 -51.87 21.82
C HIS A 28 4.00 -51.49 20.76
N PHE A 29 4.26 -50.39 20.06
CA PHE A 29 3.57 -50.02 18.82
C PHE A 29 4.62 -49.76 17.74
N SER A 30 4.38 -50.23 16.52
CA SER A 30 5.31 -50.11 15.39
C SER A 30 5.59 -48.63 15.05
N GLU A 31 6.78 -48.15 15.39
CA GLU A 31 7.12 -46.72 15.48
C GLU A 31 7.30 -45.96 14.16
N GLN A 32 7.34 -46.62 12.99
CA GLN A 32 7.67 -45.91 11.74
C GLN A 32 6.47 -45.31 11.00
N ASN A 33 5.24 -45.77 11.24
CA ASN A 33 4.06 -45.32 10.48
C ASN A 33 3.18 -44.27 11.20
N THR A 34 3.46 -43.99 12.47
CA THR A 34 2.65 -43.09 13.31
C THR A 34 3.26 -41.70 13.40
N VAL A 35 4.60 -41.58 13.35
CA VAL A 35 5.29 -40.30 13.43
C VAL A 35 5.09 -39.46 12.17
N GLU A 36 5.15 -40.07 10.98
CA GLU A 36 4.88 -39.38 9.71
C GLU A 36 3.43 -38.88 9.60
N LYS A 37 2.45 -39.68 10.08
CA LYS A 37 1.04 -39.26 10.11
C LYS A 37 0.78 -38.13 11.10
N ILE A 38 1.47 -38.12 12.25
CA ILE A 38 1.34 -37.03 13.23
C ILE A 38 1.97 -35.74 12.68
N TYR A 39 3.14 -35.80 12.04
CA TYR A 39 3.76 -34.61 11.44
C TYR A 39 2.95 -34.03 10.28
N PHE A 40 2.33 -34.87 9.44
CA PHE A 40 1.44 -34.41 8.35
C PHE A 40 0.16 -33.77 8.90
N TYR A 41 -0.39 -34.30 9.99
CA TYR A 41 -1.58 -33.73 10.63
C TYR A 41 -1.28 -32.40 11.32
N TYR A 42 -0.11 -32.25 11.97
CA TYR A 42 0.26 -31.00 12.63
C TYR A 42 0.66 -29.89 11.65
N SER A 43 1.26 -30.19 10.49
CA SER A 43 1.58 -29.17 9.48
C SER A 43 0.33 -28.61 8.79
N GLU A 44 -0.69 -29.45 8.55
CA GLU A 44 -1.99 -29.01 8.03
C GLU A 44 -2.81 -28.22 9.05
N ILE A 45 -2.71 -28.53 10.35
CA ILE A 45 -3.46 -27.82 11.40
C ILE A 45 -2.84 -26.45 11.69
N ILE A 46 -1.51 -26.30 11.65
CA ILE A 46 -0.85 -25.01 11.92
C ILE A 46 -1.10 -24.01 10.78
N THR A 47 -1.21 -24.45 9.53
CA THR A 47 -1.49 -23.58 8.37
C THR A 47 -2.96 -23.21 8.22
N LYS A 48 -3.89 -24.01 8.76
CA LYS A 48 -5.34 -23.75 8.66
C LYS A 48 -5.88 -22.76 9.71
N GLN A 49 -5.11 -22.36 10.72
CA GLN A 49 -5.67 -21.59 11.84
C GLN A 49 -5.28 -20.11 11.88
N TYR A 50 -4.14 -19.68 11.32
CA TYR A 50 -3.83 -18.26 11.11
C TYR A 50 -2.83 -18.12 9.96
N PRO A 51 -3.18 -17.47 8.83
CA PRO A 51 -2.20 -17.21 7.79
C PRO A 51 -1.06 -16.38 8.39
N THR A 52 0.18 -16.74 8.06
CA THR A 52 1.33 -15.99 8.58
C THR A 52 1.23 -14.52 8.13
N LYS A 53 1.80 -13.57 8.90
CA LYS A 53 1.76 -12.14 8.53
C LYS A 53 2.30 -11.91 7.10
N MET A 54 3.25 -12.74 6.66
CA MET A 54 3.78 -12.74 5.28
C MET A 54 2.71 -13.16 4.25
N GLU A 55 1.98 -14.24 4.49
CA GLU A 55 0.86 -14.67 3.64
C GLU A 55 -0.21 -13.59 3.53
N SER A 56 -0.52 -12.88 4.62
CA SER A 56 -1.53 -11.81 4.58
C SER A 56 -1.14 -10.62 3.70
N ASN A 57 0.16 -10.27 3.61
CA ASN A 57 0.63 -9.19 2.75
C ASN A 57 0.64 -9.58 1.28
N LEU A 58 1.10 -10.79 0.97
CA LEU A 58 1.12 -11.29 -0.41
C LEU A 58 -0.30 -11.43 -0.95
N LYS A 59 -1.19 -12.06 -0.16
CA LYS A 59 -2.60 -12.19 -0.50
C LYS A 59 -3.27 -10.84 -0.74
N TYR A 60 -2.98 -9.85 0.11
CA TYR A 60 -3.49 -8.49 -0.10
C TYR A 60 -3.09 -7.94 -1.47
N ILE A 61 -1.81 -8.07 -1.86
CA ILE A 61 -1.33 -7.57 -3.15
C ILE A 61 -2.00 -8.33 -4.30
N GLU A 62 -2.05 -9.65 -4.23
CA GLU A 62 -2.64 -10.51 -5.27
C GLU A 62 -4.16 -10.28 -5.46
N ASP A 63 -4.90 -10.02 -4.37
CA ASP A 63 -6.35 -9.77 -4.44
C ASP A 63 -6.69 -8.36 -4.98
N ASN A 64 -5.80 -7.38 -4.77
CA ASN A 64 -6.09 -5.97 -5.03
C ASN A 64 -5.38 -5.38 -6.25
N TYR A 65 -4.33 -6.03 -6.77
CA TYR A 65 -3.52 -5.53 -7.88
C TYR A 65 -3.45 -6.55 -9.02
N ILE A 66 -3.01 -6.10 -10.20
CA ILE A 66 -2.90 -6.94 -11.39
C ILE A 66 -1.41 -7.17 -11.69
N GLU A 67 -1.01 -8.43 -11.73
CA GLU A 67 0.36 -8.82 -12.12
C GLU A 67 0.61 -8.53 -13.62
N LEU A 68 1.84 -8.20 -14.01
CA LEU A 68 2.21 -7.75 -15.36
C LEU A 68 1.75 -8.69 -16.49
N GLU A 69 1.95 -10.00 -16.37
CA GLU A 69 1.54 -10.97 -17.40
C GLU A 69 0.01 -11.00 -17.52
N ASN A 70 -0.70 -10.95 -16.38
CA ASN A 70 -2.16 -10.85 -16.38
C ASN A 70 -2.65 -9.51 -16.97
N LEU A 71 -1.93 -8.41 -16.71
CA LEU A 71 -2.24 -7.11 -17.29
C LEU A 71 -2.08 -7.14 -18.82
N ALA A 72 -1.00 -7.74 -19.32
CA ALA A 72 -0.74 -7.96 -20.74
C ALA A 72 -1.88 -8.78 -21.38
N ILE A 73 -2.28 -9.89 -20.77
CA ILE A 73 -3.41 -10.72 -21.24
C ILE A 73 -4.71 -9.91 -21.29
N LEU A 74 -5.05 -9.19 -20.21
CA LEU A 74 -6.30 -8.42 -20.10
C LEU A 74 -6.38 -7.26 -21.10
N THR A 75 -5.24 -6.66 -21.43
CA THR A 75 -5.17 -5.49 -22.29
C THR A 75 -4.72 -5.82 -23.71
N HIS A 76 -4.39 -7.07 -24.02
CA HIS A 76 -3.89 -7.48 -25.33
C HIS A 76 -2.63 -6.72 -25.80
N PHE A 77 -1.83 -6.22 -24.86
CA PHE A 77 -0.49 -5.72 -25.11
C PHE A 77 0.55 -6.76 -24.73
N GLU A 78 1.72 -6.71 -25.33
CA GLU A 78 2.88 -7.44 -24.83
C GLU A 78 3.45 -6.76 -23.57
N THR A 79 4.07 -7.54 -22.69
CA THR A 79 4.72 -6.99 -21.48
C THR A 79 5.79 -5.96 -21.82
N ALA A 80 6.54 -6.17 -22.91
CA ALA A 80 7.53 -5.22 -23.41
C ALA A 80 6.93 -3.88 -23.86
N GLU A 81 5.72 -3.89 -24.44
CA GLU A 81 5.01 -2.66 -24.83
C GLU A 81 4.56 -1.88 -23.60
N ILE A 82 4.02 -2.58 -22.59
CA ILE A 82 3.64 -1.96 -21.31
C ILE A 82 4.85 -1.32 -20.65
N GLU A 83 5.99 -2.01 -20.61
CA GLU A 83 7.23 -1.45 -20.07
C GLU A 83 7.72 -0.23 -20.84
N LYS A 84 7.60 -0.25 -22.17
CA LYS A 84 7.89 0.92 -23.01
C LYS A 84 6.98 2.10 -22.66
N PHE A 85 5.67 1.89 -22.50
CA PHE A 85 4.74 2.95 -22.13
C PHE A 85 5.04 3.57 -20.75
N ILE A 86 5.55 2.78 -19.80
CA ILE A 86 6.02 3.27 -18.50
C ILE A 86 7.27 4.15 -18.69
N LEU A 87 8.25 3.69 -19.48
CA LEU A 87 9.47 4.44 -19.78
C LEU A 87 9.17 5.78 -20.47
N GLU A 88 8.18 5.77 -21.36
CA GLU A 88 7.67 6.95 -22.08
C GLU A 88 6.66 7.76 -21.26
N LYS A 89 6.42 7.42 -19.98
CA LYS A 89 5.51 8.12 -19.06
C LYS A 89 4.07 8.28 -19.58
N LEU A 90 3.63 7.36 -20.44
CA LEU A 90 2.25 7.30 -20.94
C LEU A 90 1.31 6.67 -19.91
N ILE A 91 1.85 5.79 -19.07
CA ILE A 91 1.17 5.18 -17.93
C ILE A 91 2.08 5.18 -16.69
N PRO A 92 1.52 5.12 -15.48
CA PRO A 92 2.32 5.00 -14.27
C PRO A 92 2.97 3.62 -14.15
N SER A 93 4.08 3.55 -13.42
CA SER A 93 4.78 2.32 -13.07
C SER A 93 3.98 1.44 -12.11
N TYR A 94 4.51 0.25 -11.83
CA TYR A 94 3.94 -0.71 -10.88
C TYR A 94 3.86 -0.12 -9.47
N SER A 95 2.81 -0.50 -8.72
CA SER A 95 2.63 -0.12 -7.32
C SER A 95 3.40 -1.03 -6.37
N TYR A 96 3.56 -2.31 -6.71
CA TYR A 96 4.35 -3.26 -5.93
C TYR A 96 5.28 -4.09 -6.82
N LEU A 97 6.44 -4.43 -6.27
CA LEU A 97 7.36 -5.40 -6.84
C LEU A 97 7.61 -6.50 -5.80
N ILE A 98 7.37 -7.74 -6.18
CA ILE A 98 7.65 -8.91 -5.36
C ILE A 98 8.85 -9.62 -5.95
N HIS A 99 9.95 -9.61 -5.20
CA HIS A 99 11.10 -10.48 -5.46
C HIS A 99 10.95 -11.72 -4.58
N SER A 100 11.07 -12.91 -5.18
CA SER A 100 11.09 -14.18 -4.45
C SER A 100 12.34 -14.98 -4.83
N GLU A 101 12.96 -15.61 -3.84
CA GLU A 101 14.11 -16.49 -4.02
C GLU A 101 13.80 -17.85 -3.40
N ILE A 102 13.93 -18.91 -4.19
CA ILE A 102 13.83 -20.30 -3.72
C ILE A 102 15.24 -20.86 -3.74
N LYS A 103 15.76 -21.20 -2.56
CA LYS A 103 17.04 -21.87 -2.39
C LYS A 103 16.84 -23.36 -2.14
N ILE A 104 17.36 -24.18 -3.02
CA ILE A 104 17.42 -25.63 -2.91
C ILE A 104 18.82 -26.00 -2.44
N SER A 105 18.94 -26.79 -1.39
CA SER A 105 20.21 -27.32 -0.91
C SER A 105 20.02 -28.73 -0.40
N SER A 106 20.98 -29.62 -0.62
CA SER A 106 20.95 -30.96 -0.03
C SER A 106 22.10 -31.17 0.97
N SER A 107 22.05 -32.29 1.69
CA SER A 107 23.14 -32.73 2.56
C SER A 107 24.43 -33.08 1.82
N LEU A 108 24.43 -33.06 0.47
CA LEU A 108 25.61 -33.24 -0.37
C LEU A 108 26.42 -31.95 -0.56
N ASN A 109 26.12 -30.89 0.21
CA ASN A 109 26.75 -29.57 0.11
C ASN A 109 26.60 -28.89 -1.27
N ASP A 110 25.56 -29.24 -2.01
CA ASP A 110 25.14 -28.52 -3.21
C ASP A 110 24.10 -27.45 -2.87
N SER A 111 24.01 -26.42 -3.71
CA SER A 111 22.93 -25.46 -3.63
C SER A 111 22.58 -24.85 -4.99
N HIS A 112 21.31 -24.62 -5.21
CA HIS A 112 20.75 -23.96 -6.39
C HIS A 112 19.76 -22.88 -5.93
N SER A 113 19.75 -21.72 -6.57
CA SER A 113 18.78 -20.66 -6.28
C SER A 113 18.01 -20.26 -7.53
N ILE A 114 16.70 -20.08 -7.35
CA ILE A 114 15.77 -19.61 -8.36
C ILE A 114 15.25 -18.27 -7.87
N SER A 115 15.44 -17.20 -8.65
CA SER A 115 14.90 -15.87 -8.35
C SER A 115 13.81 -15.52 -9.34
N THR A 116 12.71 -14.96 -8.84
CA THR A 116 11.58 -14.47 -9.65
C THR A 116 11.22 -13.06 -9.22
N VAL A 117 10.91 -12.20 -10.19
CA VAL A 117 10.41 -10.84 -9.97
C VAL A 117 9.05 -10.70 -10.61
N LYS A 118 8.06 -10.26 -9.82
CA LYS A 118 6.70 -9.96 -10.28
C LYS A 118 6.37 -8.50 -10.03
N LYS A 119 5.77 -7.84 -11.02
CA LYS A 119 5.34 -6.43 -10.94
C LYS A 119 3.83 -6.38 -10.87
N TYR A 120 3.29 -5.61 -9.94
CA TYR A 120 1.85 -5.51 -9.68
C TYR A 120 1.38 -4.07 -9.84
N PHE A 121 0.35 -3.91 -10.68
CA PHE A 121 -0.20 -2.64 -11.11
C PHE A 121 -1.57 -2.39 -10.48
N SER A 122 -1.87 -1.12 -10.23
CA SER A 122 -3.22 -0.71 -9.88
C SER A 122 -4.18 -1.01 -11.02
N LYS A 123 -5.43 -1.37 -10.68
CA LYS A 123 -6.46 -1.78 -11.65
C LYS A 123 -6.78 -0.68 -12.67
N ASN A 124 -6.60 0.59 -12.31
CA ASN A 124 -6.80 1.73 -13.21
C ASN A 124 -5.85 1.73 -14.42
N VAL A 125 -4.70 1.06 -14.35
CA VAL A 125 -3.77 0.97 -15.49
C VAL A 125 -4.41 0.28 -16.69
N VAL A 126 -5.39 -0.60 -16.47
CA VAL A 126 -6.16 -1.25 -17.54
C VAL A 126 -6.90 -0.22 -18.40
N SER A 127 -7.55 0.78 -17.80
CA SER A 127 -8.25 1.80 -18.57
C SER A 127 -7.27 2.69 -19.33
N LEU A 128 -6.15 3.07 -18.71
CA LEU A 128 -5.12 3.88 -19.36
C LEU A 128 -4.52 3.17 -20.59
N LEU A 129 -4.21 1.88 -20.47
CA LEU A 129 -3.73 1.07 -21.59
C LEU A 129 -4.78 0.98 -22.72
N ASN A 130 -6.05 0.80 -22.37
CA ASN A 130 -7.10 0.77 -23.39
C ASN A 130 -7.28 2.13 -24.09
N ASP A 131 -7.12 3.24 -23.37
CA ASP A 131 -7.18 4.60 -23.96
C ASP A 131 -6.02 4.85 -24.95
N LEU A 132 -4.85 4.24 -24.73
CA LEU A 132 -3.73 4.31 -25.67
C LEU A 132 -4.00 3.60 -27.00
N LYS A 133 -4.92 2.63 -27.05
CA LYS A 133 -5.31 1.99 -28.32
C LYS A 133 -6.09 2.93 -29.23
N THR A 134 -6.85 3.85 -28.64
CA THR A 134 -7.74 4.75 -29.37
C THR A 134 -7.14 6.13 -29.60
N THR A 135 -6.04 6.45 -28.91
CA THR A 135 -5.48 7.80 -28.88
C THR A 135 -3.99 7.77 -29.15
N GLN A 136 -3.53 8.54 -30.15
CA GLN A 136 -2.10 8.79 -30.36
C GLN A 136 -1.65 9.92 -29.46
N ASN A 137 -1.52 9.66 -28.15
CA ASN A 137 -0.97 10.64 -27.23
C ASN A 137 0.54 10.44 -27.09
N ASN A 138 1.29 11.53 -27.08
CA ASN A 138 2.68 11.53 -26.62
C ASN A 138 2.79 11.88 -25.12
N SER A 139 3.98 11.68 -24.53
CA SER A 139 4.25 11.94 -23.10
C SER A 139 3.87 13.35 -22.66
N GLU A 140 4.11 14.36 -23.50
CA GLU A 140 3.82 15.76 -23.15
C GLU A 140 2.32 16.03 -23.13
N GLU A 141 1.57 15.46 -24.08
CA GLU A 141 0.10 15.56 -24.10
C GLU A 141 -0.54 14.87 -22.90
N VAL A 142 -0.03 13.69 -22.49
CA VAL A 142 -0.50 12.99 -21.28
C VAL A 142 -0.23 13.85 -20.05
N LYS A 143 1.00 14.37 -19.91
CA LYS A 143 1.37 15.23 -18.78
C LYS A 143 0.53 16.52 -18.74
N GLN A 144 0.31 17.15 -19.89
CA GLN A 144 -0.48 18.38 -19.99
C GLN A 144 -1.94 18.13 -19.60
N LYS A 145 -2.57 17.06 -20.10
CA LYS A 145 -3.93 16.67 -19.73
C LYS A 145 -4.04 16.40 -18.23
N PHE A 146 -3.07 15.69 -17.67
CA PHE A 146 -2.99 15.43 -16.23
C PHE A 146 -2.86 16.75 -15.44
N ARG A 147 -2.03 17.70 -15.91
CA ARG A 147 -1.90 19.04 -15.31
C ARG A 147 -3.21 19.81 -15.32
N GLU A 148 -3.90 19.84 -16.44
CA GLU A 148 -5.18 20.55 -16.59
C GLU A 148 -6.22 19.99 -15.63
N ASN A 149 -6.38 18.66 -15.58
CA ASN A 149 -7.31 17.99 -14.67
C ASN A 149 -6.95 18.25 -13.20
N PHE A 150 -5.66 18.14 -12.84
CA PHE A 150 -5.16 18.38 -11.48
C PHE A 150 -5.47 19.80 -11.02
N ILE A 151 -5.13 20.81 -11.83
CA ILE A 151 -5.38 22.22 -11.51
C ILE A 151 -6.87 22.50 -11.46
N GLN A 152 -7.64 22.00 -12.43
CA GLN A 152 -9.09 22.18 -12.45
C GLN A 152 -9.74 21.59 -11.19
N ARG A 153 -9.33 20.40 -10.75
CA ARG A 153 -9.85 19.80 -9.51
C ARG A 153 -9.49 20.67 -8.31
N LEU A 154 -8.23 21.07 -8.20
CA LEU A 154 -7.72 21.85 -7.07
C LEU A 154 -8.45 23.19 -6.92
N LEU A 155 -8.58 23.96 -8.01
CA LEU A 155 -9.20 25.28 -7.96
C LEU A 155 -10.71 25.22 -7.68
N ASN A 156 -11.37 24.14 -8.09
CA ASN A 156 -12.80 23.92 -7.85
C ASN A 156 -13.11 23.25 -6.50
N HIS A 157 -12.09 22.78 -5.76
CA HIS A 157 -12.31 22.19 -4.45
C HIS A 157 -12.74 23.26 -3.43
N SER A 158 -13.76 22.96 -2.62
CA SER A 158 -14.37 23.92 -1.70
C SER A 158 -13.44 24.33 -0.55
N THR A 159 -12.56 23.43 -0.14
CA THR A 159 -11.56 23.63 0.93
C THR A 159 -10.13 23.54 0.41
N LYS A 160 -9.87 24.12 -0.78
CA LYS A 160 -8.58 24.08 -1.48
C LYS A 160 -7.43 24.72 -0.71
N GLU A 161 -7.71 25.61 0.23
CA GLU A 161 -6.75 26.25 1.12
C GLU A 161 -5.94 25.27 1.99
N PHE A 162 -6.44 24.05 2.18
CA PHE A 162 -5.71 22.99 2.88
C PHE A 162 -4.62 22.33 2.03
N ALA A 163 -4.73 22.37 0.70
CA ALA A 163 -3.77 21.73 -0.19
C ALA A 163 -2.47 22.54 -0.29
N TYR A 164 -1.34 21.84 -0.37
CA TYR A 164 -0.04 22.41 -0.81
C TYR A 164 0.35 23.74 -0.14
N GLN A 165 0.13 23.86 1.18
CA GLN A 165 0.48 24.97 2.08
C GLN A 165 1.04 26.25 1.43
N ASN A 166 0.33 27.37 1.63
CA ASN A 166 0.69 28.68 1.08
C ASN A 166 0.65 28.73 -0.46
N LEU A 167 -0.19 27.89 -1.07
CA LEU A 167 -0.48 27.96 -2.50
C LEU A 167 -1.32 29.18 -2.87
N PHE A 168 -2.17 29.63 -1.95
CA PHE A 168 -3.04 30.79 -2.12
C PHE A 168 -2.53 31.95 -1.25
N ASP A 169 -2.54 33.16 -1.80
CA ASP A 169 -2.26 34.39 -1.06
C ASP A 169 -3.49 34.88 -0.27
N GLU A 170 -3.33 36.02 0.42
CA GLU A 170 -4.37 36.66 1.24
C GLU A 170 -5.63 37.02 0.44
N ASN A 171 -5.48 37.22 -0.88
CA ASN A 171 -6.55 37.55 -1.82
C ASN A 171 -7.05 36.30 -2.57
N ASN A 172 -6.69 35.10 -2.11
CA ASN A 172 -7.03 33.82 -2.72
C ASN A 172 -6.50 33.66 -4.16
N ARG A 173 -5.40 34.35 -4.51
CA ARG A 173 -4.70 34.19 -5.79
C ARG A 173 -3.67 33.08 -5.68
N VAL A 174 -3.55 32.30 -6.74
CA VAL A 174 -2.61 31.18 -6.82
C VAL A 174 -1.19 31.71 -6.98
N ASN A 175 -0.27 31.14 -6.22
CA ASN A 175 1.17 31.27 -6.48
C ASN A 175 1.56 30.23 -7.56
N GLU A 176 1.70 30.69 -8.81
CA GLU A 176 1.98 29.82 -9.96
C GLU A 176 3.29 29.03 -9.81
N GLU A 177 4.36 29.63 -9.28
CA GLU A 177 5.64 28.93 -9.07
C GLU A 177 5.48 27.76 -8.10
N ARG A 178 4.73 27.95 -7.01
CA ARG A 178 4.43 26.89 -6.05
C ARG A 178 3.49 25.84 -6.62
N LEU A 179 2.52 26.25 -7.44
CA LEU A 179 1.64 25.33 -8.14
C LEU A 179 2.45 24.40 -9.07
N ASP A 180 3.38 24.97 -9.83
CA ASP A 180 4.25 24.21 -10.72
C ASP A 180 5.14 23.23 -9.94
N MET A 181 5.76 23.68 -8.84
CA MET A 181 6.55 22.79 -7.99
C MET A 181 5.72 21.64 -7.41
N ALA A 182 4.52 21.93 -6.88
CA ALA A 182 3.62 20.93 -6.35
C ALA A 182 3.22 19.94 -7.45
N PHE A 183 2.81 20.45 -8.62
CA PHE A 183 2.43 19.63 -9.76
C PHE A 183 3.56 18.69 -10.20
N GLU A 184 4.81 19.16 -10.29
CA GLU A 184 5.92 18.30 -10.69
C GLU A 184 6.21 17.20 -9.67
N GLU A 185 6.12 17.47 -8.36
CA GLU A 185 6.25 16.43 -7.32
C GLU A 185 5.15 15.36 -7.48
N GLU A 186 3.91 15.80 -7.65
CA GLU A 186 2.74 14.95 -7.85
C GLU A 186 2.85 14.11 -9.13
N TRP A 187 3.31 14.71 -10.22
CA TRP A 187 3.55 14.02 -11.48
C TRP A 187 4.63 12.95 -11.35
N GLN A 188 5.73 13.21 -10.61
CA GLN A 188 6.73 12.18 -10.33
C GLN A 188 6.14 11.04 -9.48
N HIS A 189 5.33 11.35 -8.46
CA HIS A 189 4.68 10.32 -7.65
C HIS A 189 3.70 9.47 -8.44
N TYR A 190 2.94 10.09 -9.35
CA TYR A 190 2.07 9.40 -10.29
C TYR A 190 2.86 8.43 -11.15
N ASN A 191 3.90 8.89 -11.85
CA ASN A 191 4.73 8.05 -12.72
C ASN A 191 5.39 6.88 -11.97
N ASN A 192 5.73 7.08 -10.69
CA ASN A 192 6.33 6.03 -9.86
C ASN A 192 5.32 5.01 -9.31
N GLY A 193 4.03 5.09 -9.68
CA GLY A 193 3.01 4.12 -9.26
C GLY A 193 2.55 4.27 -7.81
N ILE A 194 2.94 5.35 -7.12
CA ILE A 194 2.64 5.58 -5.69
C ILE A 194 1.14 5.75 -5.48
N TYR A 195 0.44 6.44 -6.40
CA TYR A 195 -1.00 6.65 -6.24
C TYR A 195 -1.81 5.37 -6.33
N GLY A 196 -1.37 4.38 -7.10
CA GLY A 196 -1.99 3.06 -7.08
C GLY A 196 -1.98 2.37 -5.70
N ILE A 197 -1.07 2.76 -4.80
CA ILE A 197 -1.02 2.26 -3.42
C ILE A 197 -2.03 2.98 -2.52
N CYS A 198 -2.17 4.29 -2.69
CA CYS A 198 -2.68 5.14 -1.63
C CYS A 198 -3.95 5.92 -1.99
N THR A 199 -4.35 5.94 -3.25
CA THR A 199 -5.64 6.47 -3.72
C THR A 199 -6.46 5.38 -4.37
N LEU A 200 -7.79 5.53 -4.42
CA LEU A 200 -8.70 4.49 -4.92
C LEU A 200 -8.49 4.18 -6.40
N ASN A 201 -8.43 5.22 -7.25
CA ASN A 201 -8.34 5.05 -8.70
C ASN A 201 -7.07 5.64 -9.30
N ALA A 202 -6.16 6.18 -8.48
CA ALA A 202 -4.98 6.94 -8.95
C ALA A 202 -5.32 8.04 -9.97
N SER A 203 -6.51 8.64 -9.83
CA SER A 203 -6.95 9.79 -10.61
C SER A 203 -6.49 11.09 -9.98
N GLU A 204 -6.40 12.15 -10.79
CA GLU A 204 -6.12 13.53 -10.35
C GLU A 204 -7.11 13.97 -9.27
N ASN A 205 -8.38 13.56 -9.41
CA ASN A 205 -9.42 13.81 -8.43
C ASN A 205 -9.09 13.19 -7.07
N ASP A 206 -8.77 11.90 -7.05
CA ASP A 206 -8.44 11.21 -5.79
C ASP A 206 -7.15 11.75 -5.17
N ILE A 207 -6.18 12.17 -5.98
CA ILE A 207 -4.92 12.75 -5.51
C ILE A 207 -5.18 14.04 -4.75
N ILE A 208 -5.90 14.99 -5.35
CA ILE A 208 -6.24 16.27 -4.71
C ILE A 208 -7.10 16.04 -3.47
N ASP A 209 -8.12 15.20 -3.57
CA ASP A 209 -9.05 14.93 -2.46
C ASP A 209 -8.31 14.32 -1.28
N LYS A 210 -7.38 13.39 -1.56
CA LYS A 210 -6.52 12.78 -0.55
C LYS A 210 -5.57 13.79 0.09
N GLU A 211 -4.93 14.66 -0.68
CA GLU A 211 -4.03 15.68 -0.13
C GLU A 211 -4.79 16.57 0.86
N ILE A 212 -5.94 17.10 0.45
CA ILE A 212 -6.76 18.00 1.27
C ILE A 212 -7.23 17.30 2.55
N ILE A 213 -7.80 16.10 2.45
CA ILE A 213 -8.33 15.42 3.63
C ILE A 213 -7.22 14.97 4.60
N VAL A 214 -6.04 14.63 4.11
CA VAL A 214 -4.87 14.34 4.96
C VAL A 214 -4.46 15.59 5.74
N LYS A 215 -4.43 16.77 5.10
CA LYS A 215 -4.09 18.03 5.78
C LYS A 215 -5.15 18.45 6.79
N LYS A 216 -6.44 18.24 6.48
CA LYS A 216 -7.54 18.42 7.44
C LYS A 216 -7.38 17.51 8.66
N LEU A 217 -7.09 16.23 8.46
CA LEU A 217 -6.85 15.28 9.56
C LEU A 217 -5.61 15.66 10.40
N ILE A 218 -4.52 16.09 9.76
CA ILE A 218 -3.33 16.56 10.49
C ILE A 218 -3.69 17.76 11.36
N LYS A 219 -4.39 18.76 10.82
CA LYS A 219 -4.83 19.94 11.58
C LYS A 219 -5.75 19.54 12.73
N PHE A 220 -6.74 18.69 12.46
CA PHE A 220 -7.65 18.17 13.48
C PHE A 220 -6.87 17.47 14.61
N ASN A 221 -5.93 16.60 14.28
CA ASN A 221 -5.13 15.89 15.28
C ASN A 221 -4.23 16.82 16.10
N GLN A 222 -3.69 17.89 15.49
CA GLN A 222 -2.90 18.90 16.19
C GLN A 222 -3.76 19.70 17.19
N GLU A 223 -4.98 20.06 16.80
CA GLU A 223 -5.89 20.83 17.66
C GLU A 223 -6.48 19.99 18.81
N LYS A 224 -6.54 18.67 18.64
CA LYS A 224 -7.15 17.73 19.60
C LYS A 224 -6.14 16.84 20.33
N GLU A 225 -4.85 17.15 20.21
CA GLU A 225 -3.78 16.32 20.78
C GLU A 225 -3.96 16.14 22.30
N ASN A 226 -3.95 14.89 22.77
CA ASN A 226 -4.12 14.51 24.19
C ASN A 226 -5.49 14.86 24.82
N LEU A 227 -6.50 15.16 24.02
CA LEU A 227 -7.87 15.44 24.50
C LEU A 227 -8.81 14.28 24.15
N LYS A 228 -9.72 13.95 25.08
CA LYS A 228 -10.87 13.11 24.75
C LYS A 228 -11.86 13.95 23.96
N LEU A 229 -12.23 13.49 22.77
CA LEU A 229 -13.16 14.22 21.90
C LEU A 229 -14.56 14.31 22.53
N THR A 230 -15.16 15.50 22.44
CA THR A 230 -16.58 15.74 22.70
C THR A 230 -17.44 15.07 21.62
N ASP A 231 -18.75 14.94 21.87
CA ASP A 231 -19.65 14.32 20.89
C ASP A 231 -19.67 15.07 19.55
N SER A 232 -19.60 16.40 19.57
CA SER A 232 -19.53 17.20 18.34
C SER A 232 -18.23 16.95 17.56
N GLU A 233 -17.09 16.82 18.24
CA GLU A 233 -15.80 16.54 17.60
C GLU A 233 -15.71 15.10 17.11
N LYS A 234 -16.39 14.16 17.77
CA LYS A 234 -16.54 12.79 17.26
C LYS A 234 -17.33 12.76 15.96
N GLU A 235 -18.40 13.55 15.86
CA GLU A 235 -19.15 13.69 14.59
C GLU A 235 -18.29 14.34 13.50
N GLU A 236 -17.46 15.32 13.83
CA GLU A 236 -16.48 15.88 12.89
C GLU A 236 -15.49 14.81 12.41
N LEU A 237 -14.90 14.03 13.31
CA LEU A 237 -13.99 12.94 12.97
C LEU A 237 -14.66 11.85 12.12
N LYS A 238 -15.93 11.54 12.37
CA LYS A 238 -16.73 10.64 11.52
C LYS A 238 -16.87 11.18 10.10
N ASN A 239 -17.13 12.47 9.96
CA ASN A 239 -17.21 13.12 8.64
C ASN A 239 -15.85 13.10 7.93
N LEU A 240 -14.75 13.39 8.64
CA LEU A 240 -13.40 13.29 8.09
C LEU A 240 -13.06 11.85 7.67
N ASN A 241 -13.43 10.84 8.46
CA ASN A 241 -13.29 9.43 8.09
C ASN A 241 -14.07 9.10 6.81
N ALA A 242 -15.33 9.52 6.72
CA ALA A 242 -16.16 9.29 5.55
C ALA A 242 -15.57 9.96 4.30
N GLU A 243 -15.09 11.20 4.41
CA GLU A 243 -14.41 11.92 3.32
C GLU A 243 -13.11 11.25 2.91
N PHE A 244 -12.26 10.85 3.87
CA PHE A 244 -10.99 10.14 3.62
C PHE A 244 -11.21 8.83 2.86
N ASN A 245 -12.29 8.12 3.19
CA ASN A 245 -12.64 6.85 2.58
C ASN A 245 -13.15 6.96 1.13
N LYS A 246 -13.45 8.17 0.62
CA LYS A 246 -13.91 8.40 -0.75
C LYS A 246 -12.80 8.46 -1.79
N SER A 247 -11.55 8.74 -1.37
CA SER A 247 -10.42 8.91 -2.28
C SER A 247 -9.22 8.00 -1.97
N THR A 248 -9.23 7.28 -0.84
CA THR A 248 -8.07 6.51 -0.37
C THR A 248 -8.30 5.00 -0.34
N ASN A 249 -7.26 4.27 -0.78
CA ASN A 249 -7.22 2.81 -0.68
C ASN A 249 -6.96 2.34 0.76
N LEU A 250 -7.24 1.06 1.00
CA LEU A 250 -6.60 0.37 2.12
C LEU A 250 -5.11 0.22 1.79
N PHE A 251 -4.25 0.31 2.79
CA PHE A 251 -2.83 0.02 2.60
C PHE A 251 -2.60 -1.46 2.89
N ALA A 252 -1.56 -2.07 2.33
CA ALA A 252 -1.19 -3.44 2.72
C ALA A 252 -0.95 -3.53 4.24
N PRO A 253 -1.19 -4.69 4.89
CA PRO A 253 -1.07 -4.83 6.34
C PRO A 253 0.26 -4.33 6.91
N TYR A 254 1.37 -4.56 6.21
CA TYR A 254 2.69 -4.08 6.64
C TYR A 254 2.88 -2.55 6.52
N GLN A 255 2.14 -1.87 5.64
CA GLN A 255 2.23 -0.41 5.43
C GLN A 255 1.22 0.35 6.26
N ARG A 256 0.17 -0.31 6.76
CA ARG A 256 -0.99 0.35 7.37
C ARG A 256 -0.58 1.32 8.49
N ALA A 257 0.19 0.85 9.45
CA ALA A 257 0.58 1.66 10.62
C ALA A 257 1.37 2.93 10.25
N THR A 258 2.18 2.89 9.18
CA THR A 258 3.02 4.01 8.75
C THR A 258 2.39 4.87 7.65
N SER A 259 1.26 4.45 7.11
CA SER A 259 0.48 5.20 6.11
C SER A 259 -0.25 6.40 6.72
N SER A 260 -0.75 7.31 5.87
CA SER A 260 -1.61 8.41 6.33
C SER A 260 -2.88 7.92 7.05
N ARG A 261 -3.45 6.79 6.60
CA ARG A 261 -4.60 6.14 7.26
C ARG A 261 -4.24 5.71 8.68
N GLY A 262 -3.15 4.98 8.86
CA GLY A 262 -2.73 4.52 10.19
C GLY A 262 -2.33 5.68 11.11
N LYS A 263 -1.49 6.59 10.60
CA LYS A 263 -0.91 7.70 11.36
C LYS A 263 -1.95 8.73 11.81
N TYR A 264 -2.88 9.09 10.92
CA TYR A 264 -3.73 10.26 11.13
C TYR A 264 -5.21 9.93 11.34
N LEU A 265 -5.67 8.73 11.00
CA LEU A 265 -7.09 8.36 11.09
C LEU A 265 -7.35 7.19 12.04
N ASP A 266 -6.78 6.02 11.77
CA ASP A 266 -7.06 4.81 12.54
C ASP A 266 -6.70 5.00 14.02
N LYS A 267 -5.56 5.64 14.30
CA LYS A 267 -5.10 5.91 15.67
C LYS A 267 -6.11 6.75 16.47
N ILE A 268 -6.53 7.90 15.94
CA ILE A 268 -7.44 8.81 16.66
C ILE A 268 -8.85 8.23 16.79
N LEU A 269 -9.30 7.41 15.83
CA LEU A 269 -10.55 6.65 15.93
C LEU A 269 -10.49 5.65 17.10
N GLN A 270 -9.38 4.91 17.23
CA GLN A 270 -9.19 3.95 18.30
C GLN A 270 -9.14 4.61 19.68
N GLU A 271 -8.42 5.72 19.80
CA GLU A 271 -8.26 6.46 21.07
C GLU A 271 -9.57 7.10 21.57
N ASN A 272 -10.57 7.25 20.69
CA ASN A 272 -11.84 7.93 21.00
C ASN A 272 -13.09 7.03 20.96
N ASP A 273 -12.89 5.72 21.16
CA ASP A 273 -13.97 4.73 21.22
C ASP A 273 -14.76 4.59 19.89
N LEU A 274 -14.12 4.84 18.74
CA LEU A 274 -14.70 4.75 17.38
C LEU A 274 -14.04 3.66 16.53
N SER A 275 -13.58 2.57 17.17
CA SER A 275 -12.84 1.49 16.52
C SER A 275 -13.65 0.71 15.48
N ASP A 276 -14.99 0.77 15.57
CA ASP A 276 -15.91 0.19 14.59
C ASP A 276 -15.80 0.83 13.20
N LEU A 277 -15.32 2.07 13.12
CA LEU A 277 -15.12 2.82 11.88
C LEU A 277 -13.79 2.51 11.18
N VAL A 278 -12.88 1.78 11.84
CA VAL A 278 -11.61 1.36 11.26
C VAL A 278 -11.87 0.25 10.25
N LYS A 279 -11.68 0.56 8.95
CA LYS A 279 -11.87 -0.42 7.87
C LYS A 279 -10.97 -1.65 8.05
N LYS A 280 -11.52 -2.85 7.90
CA LYS A 280 -10.79 -4.13 7.98
C LYS A 280 -10.41 -4.64 6.57
N TYR A 281 -9.51 -5.61 6.53
CA TYR A 281 -9.11 -6.35 5.31
C TYR A 281 -10.15 -7.41 4.96
#